data_AF-H0JQI7-F1
#
_entry.id   AF-H0JQI7-F1
#
_cell.length_a   1.000
_cell.length_b   1.000
_cell.length_c   1.000
_cell.angle_alpha   90.00
_cell.angle_beta   90.00
_cell.angle_gamma   90.00
#
_symmetry.space_group_name_H-M   'P 1'
#
loop_
_entity.id
_entity.type
_entity.pdbx_description
1 polymer ?
#
loop_
_entity_poly.entity_id
_entity_poly.type
_entity_poly.pdbx_seq_one_letter_code
_entity_poly.pdbx_strand_id
1 'polypeptide(L)' 'MGSKVVVRAGVAGTKACPGTIVEDFGPAQEAVGDKLGRDWARVRRWAVALDDGRLIFVDMDAFESSKS' A
#
# COMPACT_ATOMS: atom_id res chain seq x y z
N MET A 1 -11.46 -2.88 -3.10
CA MET A 1 -10.87 -4.11 -3.67
C MET A 1 -10.93 -4.05 -5.18
N GLY A 2 -9.83 -4.37 -5.87
CA GLY A 2 -9.81 -4.48 -7.34
C GLY A 2 -9.33 -3.24 -8.10
N SER A 3 -8.96 -2.15 -7.41
CA SER A 3 -8.45 -0.94 -8.07
C SER A 3 -7.05 -1.15 -8.63
N LYS A 4 -6.83 -0.72 -9.89
CA LYS A 4 -5.50 -0.69 -10.51
C LYS A 4 -4.67 0.48 -9.97
N VAL A 5 -3.42 0.20 -9.66
CA VAL A 5 -2.48 1.17 -9.08
C VAL A 5 -1.10 1.04 -9.69
N VAL A 6 -0.34 2.13 -9.67
CA VAL A 6 1.09 2.12 -9.96
C VAL A 6 1.84 2.42 -8.67
N VAL A 7 2.74 1.53 -8.28
CA VAL A 7 3.54 1.64 -7.07
C VAL A 7 4.96 2.10 -7.42
N ARG A 8 5.46 3.07 -6.67
CA ARG A 8 6.87 3.48 -6.71
C ARG A 8 7.47 3.28 -5.33
N ALA A 9 8.57 2.53 -5.25
CA ALA A 9 9.42 2.59 -4.07
C ALA A 9 9.98 4.02 -4.00
N GLY A 10 9.82 4.71 -2.87
CA GLY A 10 10.15 6.14 -2.67
C GLY A 10 11.63 6.51 -2.80
N VAL A 11 12.40 5.76 -3.58
CA VAL A 11 13.78 6.03 -3.98
C VAL A 11 13.77 6.58 -5.41
N ALA A 12 14.51 7.66 -5.63
CA ALA A 12 14.63 8.24 -6.97
C ALA A 12 15.24 7.21 -7.94
N GLY A 13 14.60 7.03 -9.11
CA GLY A 13 15.06 6.09 -10.15
C GLY A 13 14.51 4.67 -10.05
N THR A 14 13.73 4.33 -9.02
CA THR A 14 13.09 3.00 -8.97
C THR A 14 11.99 2.86 -10.01
N LYS A 15 11.95 1.71 -10.68
CA LYS A 15 10.96 1.40 -11.72
C LYS A 15 9.55 1.36 -11.11
N ALA A 16 8.61 2.02 -11.77
CA ALA A 16 7.20 1.94 -11.45
C ALA A 16 6.67 0.51 -11.68
N CYS A 17 5.95 -0.04 -10.70
CA CYS A 17 5.39 -1.39 -10.74
C CYS A 17 3.86 -1.32 -10.73
N PRO A 18 3.17 -1.69 -11.82
CA PRO A 18 1.72 -1.78 -11.83
C PRO A 18 1.25 -2.96 -10.98
N GLY A 19 0.04 -2.82 -10.43
CA GLY A 19 -0.59 -3.85 -9.63
C GLY A 19 -2.06 -3.57 -9.34
N THR A 20 -2.64 -4.42 -8.50
CA THR A 20 -4.04 -4.36 -8.09
C THR A 20 -4.14 -4.40 -6.57
N ILE A 21 -4.95 -3.53 -5.99
CA ILE A 21 -5.24 -3.58 -4.55
C ILE A 21 -6.09 -4.83 -4.26
N VAL A 22 -5.57 -5.68 -3.38
CA VAL A 22 -6.19 -6.94 -2.96
C VAL A 22 -6.53 -7.00 -1.47
N GLU A 23 -6.21 -5.97 -0.66
CA GLU A 23 -6.77 -5.76 0.69
C GLU A 23 -6.58 -4.31 1.20
N ASP A 24 -7.52 -3.83 2.02
CA ASP A 24 -7.47 -2.58 2.80
C ASP A 24 -7.49 -2.86 4.31
N PHE A 25 -6.34 -2.70 4.96
CA PHE A 25 -6.13 -2.81 6.40
C PHE A 25 -6.35 -1.51 7.17
N GLY A 26 -6.90 -0.46 6.55
CA GLY A 26 -7.12 0.85 7.19
C GLY A 26 -7.84 0.76 8.55
N PRO A 27 -8.94 0.00 8.68
CA PRO A 27 -9.61 -0.20 9.96
C PRO A 27 -8.74 -0.87 11.04
N ALA A 28 -7.82 -1.76 10.64
CA ALA A 28 -6.89 -2.39 11.56
C ALA A 28 -5.77 -1.43 12.00
N GLN A 29 -5.32 -0.56 11.09
CA GLN A 29 -4.33 0.47 11.39
C GLN A 29 -4.85 1.48 12.43
N GLU A 30 -6.08 1.96 12.27
CA GLU A 30 -6.76 2.86 13.23
C GLU A 30 -6.93 2.19 14.60
N ALA A 31 -7.25 0.90 14.62
CA ALA A 31 -7.39 0.16 15.88
C ALA A 31 -6.06 -0.06 16.62
N VAL A 32 -4.92 -0.10 15.93
CA VAL A 32 -3.61 -0.38 16.54
C VAL A 32 -2.90 0.88 17.05
N GLY A 33 -2.97 1.99 16.31
CA GLY A 33 -2.37 3.26 16.74
C GLY A 33 -3.05 3.81 17.99
N ASP A 34 -4.30 4.22 17.84
CA ASP A 34 -5.03 4.97 18.88
C ASP A 34 -5.36 4.15 20.12
N LYS A 35 -5.60 2.84 19.98
CA LYS A 35 -6.05 1.99 21.11
C LYS A 35 -4.92 1.27 21.83
N LEU A 36 -3.79 1.02 21.17
CA LEU A 36 -2.69 0.24 21.75
C LEU A 36 -1.41 1.07 21.98
N GLY A 37 -1.39 2.35 21.58
CA GLY A 37 -0.22 3.22 21.72
C GLY A 37 0.99 2.72 20.92
N ARG A 38 0.74 2.04 19.79
CA ARG A 38 1.78 1.40 18.95
C ARG A 38 2.11 2.26 17.73
N ASP A 39 2.27 3.55 17.94
CA ASP A 39 2.59 4.50 16.87
C ASP A 39 3.94 4.20 16.20
N TRP A 40 4.82 3.48 16.91
CA TRP A 40 6.10 2.97 16.44
C TRP A 40 6.00 1.74 15.53
N ALA A 41 4.82 1.11 15.42
CA ALA A 41 4.57 -0.09 14.61
C ALA A 41 3.38 0.11 13.66
N ARG A 42 3.44 1.16 12.83
CA ARG A 42 2.41 1.45 11.82
C ARG A 42 2.21 0.27 10.86
N VAL A 43 0.98 -0.22 10.80
CA VAL A 43 0.53 -1.20 9.81
C VAL A 43 0.40 -0.49 8.46
N ARG A 44 0.98 -1.08 7.41
CA ARG A 44 0.80 -0.59 6.04
C ARG A 44 -0.60 -0.91 5.57
N ARG A 45 -1.32 0.10 5.08
CA ARG A 45 -2.74 0.00 4.81
C ARG A 45 -3.10 -0.99 3.70
N TRP A 46 -2.36 -1.04 2.61
CA TRP A 46 -2.82 -1.73 1.40
C TRP A 46 -1.97 -2.95 1.10
N ALA A 47 -2.62 -4.08 0.81
CA ALA A 47 -1.99 -5.17 0.07
C ALA A 47 -2.19 -4.97 -1.43
N VAL A 48 -1.10 -5.07 -2.19
CA VAL A 48 -1.11 -4.91 -3.65
C VAL A 48 -0.46 -6.14 -4.27
N ALA A 49 -1.21 -6.83 -5.11
CA ALA A 49 -0.67 -7.84 -6.00
C ALA A 49 -0.09 -7.13 -7.22
N LEU A 50 1.24 -7.13 -7.33
CA LEU A 50 1.93 -6.62 -8.50
C LEU A 50 1.75 -7.56 -9.68
N ASP A 51 1.77 -7.01 -10.89
CA ASP A 51 1.63 -7.80 -12.12
C ASP A 51 2.82 -8.78 -12.34
N ASP A 52 3.93 -8.58 -11.62
CA ASP A 52 5.09 -9.49 -11.61
C ASP A 52 4.97 -10.66 -10.62
N GLY A 53 3.81 -10.80 -9.97
CA GLY A 53 3.49 -11.91 -9.07
C GLY A 53 3.88 -11.68 -7.61
N ARG A 54 4.51 -10.56 -7.27
CA ARG A 54 4.83 -10.21 -5.88
C ARG A 54 3.62 -9.61 -5.17
N LEU A 55 3.47 -9.96 -3.88
CA LEU A 55 2.57 -9.27 -2.96
C LEU A 55 3.36 -8.27 -2.13
N ILE A 56 2.94 -7.01 -2.12
CA ILE A 56 3.57 -5.97 -1.32
C ILE A 56 2.55 -5.26 -0.44
N PHE A 57 3.05 -4.65 0.64
CA PHE A 57 2.27 -3.81 1.54
C PHE A 57 2.76 -2.37 1.44
N VAL A 58 1.85 -1.41 1.30
CA VAL A 58 2.18 0.01 1.12
C VAL A 58 1.14 0.94 1.74
N ASP A 59 1.53 2.19 1.99
CA ASP A 59 0.63 3.27 2.39
C ASP A 59 0.30 4.18 1.19
N MET A 60 -0.70 5.06 1.34
CA MET A 60 -1.21 5.90 0.24
C MET A 60 -0.15 6.78 -0.42
N ASP A 61 0.85 7.20 0.35
CA ASP A 61 1.98 8.03 -0.06
C ASP A 61 2.82 7.36 -1.17
N ALA A 62 2.66 6.05 -1.39
CA ALA A 62 3.37 5.26 -2.38
C ALA A 62 2.61 5.05 -3.70
N PHE A 63 1.39 5.59 -3.84
CA PHE A 63 0.59 5.43 -5.06
C PHE A 63 0.53 6.70 -5.91
N GLU A 64 0.64 6.52 -7.22
CA GLU A 64 0.06 7.45 -8.19
C GLU A 64 -1.19 6.80 -8.80
N SER A 65 -2.27 7.58 -8.95
CA SER A 65 -3.46 7.09 -9.64
C SER A 65 -3.13 6.82 -11.10
N SER A 66 -3.33 5.56 -11.53
CA SER A 66 -3.28 5.24 -12.95
C SER A 66 -4.43 5.97 -13.62
N LYS A 67 -4.13 6.97 -14.47
CA LYS A 67 -5.15 7.55 -15.34
C LYS A 67 -5.72 6.43 -16.21
N SER A 68 -7.04 6.32 -16.18
CA SER A 68 -7.83 5.45 -17.06
C SER A 68 -7.90 6.03 -18.46
#